data_AF-A0A1J5AL57-F1
#
_entry.id   AF-A0A1J5AL57-F1
#
_cell.length_a   1.000
_cell.length_b   1.000
_cell.length_c   1.000
_cell.angle_alpha   90.00
_cell.angle_beta   90.00
_cell.angle_gamma   90.00
#
_symmetry.space_group_name_H-M   'P 1'
#
loop_
_entity.id
_entity.type
_entity.pdbx_description
1 polymer ?
#
loop_
_entity_poly.entity_id
_entity_poly.type
_entity_poly.pdbx_seq_one_letter_code
_entity_poly.pdbx_strand_id
1 'polypeptide(L)'
;MKLRFLVVFSFLAVFGTTNQSCEKEKGSNTTNISSHGASESHNMGKNCMTCHVSGGEGQGWFQVAGTCYNSALTNTYANVTVKLYTGPDGTGTLRATIDGDANGNFFTTASVDFTGGLYPAVTGSGATKYMPMAISNGQCNSCHGVSSDKIWTN
;
A
#
# COMPACT_ATOMS: atom_id res chain seq x y z
N MET A 1 52.47 22.23 59.11
CA MET A 1 52.53 21.63 57.76
C MET A 1 51.29 20.75 57.59
N LYS A 2 50.33 21.16 56.75
CA LYS A 2 48.98 20.57 56.66
C LYS A 2 49.01 19.33 55.75
N LEU A 3 48.68 18.17 56.30
CA LEU A 3 48.60 16.89 55.58
C LEU A 3 47.22 16.78 54.90
N ARG A 4 47.22 16.62 53.57
CA ARG A 4 46.02 16.58 52.73
C ARG A 4 45.39 15.18 52.77
N PHE A 5 44.18 15.06 53.28
CA PHE A 5 43.33 13.88 53.06
C PHE A 5 42.56 14.08 51.74
N LEU A 6 42.84 13.22 50.77
CA LEU A 6 42.16 13.20 49.47
C LEU A 6 41.04 12.15 49.55
N VAL A 7 39.79 12.62 49.64
CA VAL A 7 38.59 11.79 49.60
C VAL A 7 38.26 11.53 48.13
N VAL A 8 38.32 10.28 47.69
CA VAL A 8 37.84 9.84 46.36
C VAL A 8 36.40 9.37 46.54
N PHE A 9 35.43 10.20 46.15
CA PHE A 9 34.04 9.78 46.00
C PHE A 9 33.82 9.31 44.56
N SER A 10 33.63 8.00 44.39
CA SER A 10 33.18 7.39 43.13
C SER A 10 31.78 7.88 42.78
N PHE A 11 31.67 8.65 41.71
CA PHE A 11 30.39 8.97 41.07
C PHE A 11 30.01 7.80 40.14
N LEU A 12 29.08 6.96 40.58
CA LEU A 12 28.38 6.04 39.68
C LEU A 12 27.42 6.85 38.80
N ALA A 13 27.78 7.05 37.54
CA ALA A 13 26.89 7.59 36.52
C ALA A 13 25.93 6.48 36.04
N VAL A 14 24.71 6.46 36.58
CA VAL A 14 23.61 5.69 36.01
C VAL A 14 23.18 6.41 34.73
N PHE A 15 23.73 5.95 33.60
CA PHE A 15 23.31 6.38 32.28
C PHE A 15 21.90 5.84 32.03
N GLY A 16 20.90 6.72 32.11
CA GLY A 16 19.52 6.39 31.77
C GLY A 16 19.41 6.07 30.28
N THR A 17 19.19 4.80 29.96
CA THR A 17 18.78 4.38 28.61
C THR A 17 17.31 4.73 28.44
N THR A 18 17.02 5.88 27.84
CA THR A 18 15.67 6.18 27.35
C THR A 18 15.39 5.26 26.16
N ASN A 19 14.65 4.18 26.39
CA ASN A 19 14.01 3.41 25.34
C ASN A 19 12.97 4.30 24.67
N GLN A 20 13.37 5.06 23.65
CA GLN A 20 12.42 5.64 22.71
C GLN A 20 11.87 4.50 21.85
N SER A 21 10.85 3.83 22.36
CA SER A 21 9.91 3.12 21.51
C SER A 21 9.28 4.19 20.60
N CYS A 22 9.53 4.13 19.30
CA CYS A 22 8.81 4.95 18.32
C CYS A 22 7.33 4.57 18.39
N GLU A 23 6.54 5.27 19.20
CA GLU A 23 5.10 5.24 19.09
C GLU A 23 4.73 5.86 17.74
N LYS A 24 4.12 5.07 16.86
CA LYS A 24 3.52 5.59 15.63
C LYS A 24 2.46 6.62 16.07
N GLU A 25 2.68 7.89 15.74
CA GLU A 25 1.75 9.01 15.94
C GLU A 25 0.30 8.56 15.69
N LYS A 26 -0.49 8.43 16.76
CA LYS A 26 -1.93 8.11 16.66
C LYS A 26 -2.63 9.25 15.92
N GLY A 27 -2.86 9.05 14.63
CA GLY A 27 -3.53 10.01 13.75
C GLY A 27 -2.83 10.26 12.41
N SER A 28 -1.61 9.75 12.21
CA SER A 28 -0.89 9.86 10.94
C SER A 28 -1.01 8.59 10.09
N ASN A 29 -1.24 8.76 8.79
CA ASN A 29 -1.25 7.64 7.84
C ASN A 29 0.18 7.10 7.66
N THR A 30 0.43 5.86 8.10
CA THR A 30 1.73 5.20 7.89
C THR A 30 1.89 4.84 6.42
N THR A 31 3.04 5.16 5.82
CA THR A 31 3.34 4.76 4.44
C THR A 31 3.35 3.25 4.28
N ASN A 32 2.55 2.74 3.34
CA ASN A 32 2.48 1.32 3.00
C ASN A 32 2.08 1.18 1.52
N ILE A 33 3.02 0.74 0.69
CA ILE A 33 2.88 0.71 -0.77
C ILE A 33 3.43 -0.63 -1.25
N SER A 34 2.66 -1.31 -2.09
CA SER A 34 3.10 -2.57 -2.71
C SER A 34 4.21 -2.31 -3.73
N SER A 35 5.06 -3.32 -3.91
CA SER A 35 6.15 -3.30 -4.88
C SER A 35 6.36 -4.69 -5.46
N HIS A 36 6.84 -4.76 -6.70
CA HIS A 36 7.20 -6.02 -7.34
C HIS A 36 8.12 -6.86 -6.45
N GLY A 37 7.83 -8.17 -6.38
CA GLY A 37 8.61 -9.14 -5.62
C GLY A 37 8.38 -9.15 -4.10
N ALA A 38 7.68 -8.15 -3.53
CA ALA A 38 7.30 -8.20 -2.12
C ALA A 38 6.21 -9.26 -1.89
N SER A 39 6.17 -9.89 -0.72
CA SER A 39 5.23 -10.99 -0.45
C SER A 39 4.52 -10.90 0.91
N GLU A 40 4.58 -9.73 1.56
CA GLU A 40 4.03 -9.51 2.91
C GLU A 40 2.50 -9.29 2.92
N SER A 41 1.89 -9.05 1.76
CA SER A 41 0.44 -8.84 1.68
C SER A 41 -0.33 -10.16 1.86
N HIS A 42 -1.63 -10.04 2.13
CA HIS A 42 -2.49 -11.17 2.43
C HIS A 42 -3.92 -10.90 1.91
N ASN A 43 -4.83 -11.84 2.15
CA ASN A 43 -6.26 -11.69 1.84
C ASN A 43 -6.57 -11.39 0.36
N MET A 44 -5.84 -12.00 -0.56
CA MET A 44 -6.05 -11.86 -2.00
C MET A 44 -7.53 -12.05 -2.37
N GLY A 45 -8.09 -11.06 -3.08
CA GLY A 45 -9.48 -11.00 -3.51
C GLY A 45 -10.46 -10.39 -2.50
N LYS A 46 -10.03 -10.02 -1.29
CA LYS A 46 -10.83 -9.25 -0.34
C LYS A 46 -10.64 -7.75 -0.58
N ASN A 47 -11.63 -6.94 -0.18
CA ASN A 47 -11.46 -5.49 -0.19
C ASN A 47 -10.52 -5.04 0.94
N CYS A 48 -9.26 -4.75 0.61
CA CYS A 48 -8.24 -4.34 1.58
C CYS A 48 -8.67 -3.08 2.36
N MET A 49 -9.42 -2.19 1.71
CA MET A 49 -9.93 -0.94 2.27
C MET A 49 -11.12 -1.14 3.23
N THR A 50 -11.46 -2.38 3.60
CA THR A 50 -12.28 -2.65 4.79
C THR A 50 -11.45 -2.51 6.09
N CYS A 51 -10.16 -2.84 6.05
CA CYS A 51 -9.27 -2.78 7.23
C CYS A 51 -8.29 -1.59 7.15
N HIS A 52 -7.84 -1.25 5.93
CA HIS A 52 -6.85 -0.20 5.67
C HIS A 52 -7.51 1.17 5.47
N VAL A 53 -8.20 1.65 6.51
CA VAL A 53 -8.87 2.94 6.58
C VAL A 53 -8.47 3.70 7.84
N SER A 54 -8.81 4.99 7.93
CA SER A 54 -8.60 5.75 9.15
C SER A 54 -9.34 5.11 10.34
N GLY A 55 -8.58 4.83 11.41
CA GLY A 55 -9.08 4.12 12.59
C GLY A 55 -9.26 2.61 12.43
N GLY A 56 -8.93 2.04 11.26
CA GLY A 56 -8.98 0.60 11.00
C GLY A 56 -7.76 -0.15 11.56
N GLU A 57 -7.83 -1.48 11.54
CA GLU A 57 -6.78 -2.38 12.06
C GLU A 57 -5.58 -2.51 11.09
N GLY A 58 -5.75 -2.15 9.83
CA GLY A 58 -4.72 -2.25 8.79
C GLY A 58 -3.65 -1.17 8.93
N GLN A 59 -2.39 -1.53 8.65
CA GLN A 59 -1.30 -0.55 8.60
C GLN A 59 -1.39 0.31 7.34
N GLY A 60 -1.56 1.61 7.53
CA GLY A 60 -1.73 2.58 6.45
C GLY A 60 -3.16 2.57 5.89
N TRP A 61 -3.59 3.74 5.41
CA TRP A 61 -4.89 3.97 4.81
C TRP A 61 -4.70 3.99 3.31
N PHE A 62 -5.21 2.95 2.65
CA PHE A 62 -5.01 2.81 1.22
C PHE A 62 -5.91 3.77 0.45
N GLN A 63 -5.34 4.39 -0.58
CA GLN A 63 -6.06 5.21 -1.54
C GLN A 63 -6.56 4.38 -2.73
N VAL A 64 -5.78 3.35 -3.09
CA VAL A 64 -6.10 2.34 -4.09
C VAL A 64 -5.67 1.00 -3.55
N ALA A 65 -6.52 -0.02 -3.71
CA ALA A 65 -6.16 -1.40 -3.42
C ALA A 65 -6.96 -2.40 -4.27
N GLY A 66 -6.29 -3.47 -4.69
CA GLY A 66 -6.96 -4.62 -5.28
C GLY A 66 -6.07 -5.84 -5.49
N THR A 67 -6.62 -6.86 -6.14
CA THR A 67 -5.94 -8.12 -6.47
C THR A 67 -6.13 -8.45 -7.94
N CYS A 68 -5.03 -8.75 -8.64
CA CYS A 68 -5.04 -9.23 -10.01
C CYS A 68 -4.93 -10.76 -10.07
N TYR A 69 -5.67 -11.35 -11.02
CA TYR A 69 -5.70 -12.77 -11.31
C TYR A 69 -5.15 -13.08 -12.70
N ASN A 70 -4.80 -14.34 -12.92
CA ASN A 70 -4.54 -14.83 -14.28
C ASN A 70 -5.84 -14.89 -15.08
N SER A 71 -5.77 -15.09 -16.39
CA SER A 71 -6.97 -15.23 -17.24
C SER A 71 -7.86 -16.41 -16.93
N ALA A 72 -7.36 -17.43 -16.22
CA ALA A 72 -8.18 -18.53 -15.71
C ALA A 72 -8.98 -18.13 -14.47
N LEU A 73 -8.74 -16.95 -13.89
CA LEU A 73 -9.41 -16.38 -12.71
C LEU A 73 -9.32 -17.24 -11.44
N THR A 74 -8.42 -18.22 -11.43
CA THR A 74 -8.25 -19.21 -10.35
C THR A 74 -7.08 -18.87 -9.44
N ASN A 75 -5.97 -18.42 -10.02
CA ASN A 75 -4.77 -18.02 -9.29
C ASN A 75 -4.53 -16.52 -9.45
N THR A 76 -3.92 -15.90 -8.44
CA THR A 76 -3.48 -14.52 -8.56
C THR A 76 -2.35 -14.38 -9.58
N TYR A 77 -2.20 -13.18 -10.13
CA TYR A 77 -1.13 -12.84 -11.06
C TYR A 77 -0.19 -11.85 -10.38
N ALA A 78 1.02 -12.31 -10.11
CA ALA A 78 2.05 -11.56 -9.44
C ALA A 78 2.57 -10.38 -10.28
N ASN A 79 3.09 -9.35 -9.60
CA ASN A 79 3.97 -8.34 -10.20
C ASN A 79 3.33 -7.58 -11.39
N VAL A 80 2.05 -7.26 -11.28
CA VAL A 80 1.36 -6.41 -12.27
C VAL A 80 1.70 -4.94 -12.07
N THR A 81 1.58 -4.11 -13.10
CA THR A 81 1.62 -2.64 -12.94
C THR A 81 0.23 -2.09 -13.20
N VAL A 82 -0.33 -1.38 -12.22
CA VAL A 82 -1.60 -0.67 -12.35
C VAL A 82 -1.33 0.80 -12.63
N LYS A 83 -1.97 1.34 -13.66
CA LYS A 83 -1.90 2.75 -14.02
C LYS A 83 -3.29 3.36 -14.01
N LEU A 84 -3.40 4.59 -13.52
CA LEU A 84 -4.66 5.34 -13.49
C LEU A 84 -4.54 6.54 -14.43
N TYR A 85 -5.40 6.60 -15.44
CA TYR A 85 -5.40 7.63 -16.46
C TYR A 85 -6.62 8.55 -16.33
N THR A 86 -6.55 9.77 -16.86
CA THR A 86 -7.73 10.66 -16.93
C THR A 86 -8.67 10.36 -18.11
N GLY A 87 -8.29 9.46 -19.01
CA GLY A 87 -9.10 9.05 -20.17
C GLY A 87 -9.13 7.53 -20.34
N PRO A 88 -10.15 6.99 -21.05
CA PRO A 88 -10.29 5.56 -21.29
C PRO A 88 -9.13 5.00 -22.12
N ASP A 89 -8.93 3.69 -22.08
CA ASP A 89 -7.95 2.95 -22.89
C ASP A 89 -6.51 3.49 -22.80
N GLY A 90 -6.13 4.03 -21.64
CA GLY A 90 -4.79 4.57 -21.40
C GLY A 90 -4.53 5.94 -22.01
N THR A 91 -5.58 6.64 -22.45
CA THR A 91 -5.48 8.00 -22.99
C THR A 91 -5.48 9.06 -21.89
N GLY A 92 -5.12 10.30 -22.23
CA GLY A 92 -5.05 11.40 -21.27
C GLY A 92 -3.81 11.34 -20.37
N THR A 93 -3.90 11.96 -19.20
CA THR A 93 -2.76 12.11 -18.28
C THR A 93 -2.67 10.92 -17.34
N LEU A 94 -1.46 10.35 -17.19
CA LEU A 94 -1.16 9.36 -16.17
C LEU A 94 -1.14 10.04 -14.78
N ARG A 95 -2.02 9.62 -13.88
CA ARG A 95 -2.17 10.20 -12.53
C ARG A 95 -1.48 9.38 -11.44
N ALA A 96 -1.45 8.06 -11.58
CA ALA A 96 -0.80 7.18 -10.62
C ALA A 96 -0.27 5.92 -11.31
N THR A 97 0.83 5.40 -10.78
CA THR A 97 1.34 4.05 -11.07
C THR A 97 1.47 3.32 -9.74
N ILE A 98 0.91 2.12 -9.65
CA ILE A 98 0.94 1.26 -8.47
C ILE A 98 1.49 -0.10 -8.91
N ASP A 99 2.58 -0.52 -8.30
CA ASP A 99 3.15 -1.84 -8.54
C ASP A 99 2.41 -2.88 -7.72
N GLY A 100 2.05 -3.99 -8.32
CA GLY A 100 1.55 -5.18 -7.65
C GLY A 100 2.70 -5.99 -7.08
N ASP A 101 2.42 -6.74 -6.02
CA ASP A 101 3.37 -7.58 -5.32
C ASP A 101 3.36 -9.02 -5.83
N ALA A 102 4.19 -9.88 -5.23
CA ALA A 102 4.34 -11.28 -5.60
C ALA A 102 3.10 -12.13 -5.33
N ASN A 103 2.19 -11.67 -4.45
CA ASN A 103 0.92 -12.33 -4.16
C ASN A 103 -0.19 -11.89 -5.12
N GLY A 104 0.09 -10.91 -5.99
CA GLY A 104 -0.85 -10.33 -6.96
C GLY A 104 -1.74 -9.23 -6.39
N ASN A 105 -1.45 -8.76 -5.16
CA ASN A 105 -2.11 -7.59 -4.60
C ASN A 105 -1.41 -6.32 -5.05
N PHE A 106 -2.15 -5.23 -5.21
CA PHE A 106 -1.62 -3.89 -5.40
C PHE A 106 -2.31 -2.97 -4.41
N PHE A 107 -1.56 -2.08 -3.78
CA PHE A 107 -2.08 -1.11 -2.83
C PHE A 107 -1.12 0.06 -2.66
N THR A 108 -1.67 1.23 -2.31
CA THR A 108 -0.84 2.40 -2.01
C THR A 108 -1.51 3.33 -1.01
N THR A 109 -0.72 3.86 -0.08
CA THR A 109 -1.09 5.00 0.75
C THR A 109 -0.76 6.34 0.10
N ALA A 110 -0.10 6.35 -1.07
CA ALA A 110 0.20 7.59 -1.78
C ALA A 110 -1.09 8.27 -2.24
N SER A 111 -1.13 9.61 -2.14
CA SER A 111 -2.31 10.39 -2.53
C SER A 111 -2.63 10.19 -4.01
N VAL A 112 -3.92 10.02 -4.32
CA VAL A 112 -4.46 9.90 -5.68
C VAL A 112 -5.63 10.86 -5.80
N ASP A 113 -5.56 11.76 -6.78
CA ASP A 113 -6.63 12.69 -7.12
C ASP A 113 -7.60 12.06 -8.11
N PHE A 114 -8.79 11.69 -7.62
CA PHE A 114 -9.88 11.11 -8.43
C PHE A 114 -10.78 12.18 -9.07
N THR A 115 -10.46 13.47 -8.94
CA THR A 115 -11.26 14.54 -9.53
C THR A 115 -11.39 14.36 -11.05
N GLY A 116 -12.62 14.33 -11.54
CA GLY A 116 -12.90 14.08 -12.96
C GLY A 116 -13.00 12.59 -13.35
N GLY A 117 -12.75 11.68 -12.40
CA GLY A 117 -12.75 10.23 -12.63
C GLY A 117 -11.45 9.73 -13.28
N LEU A 118 -11.05 8.52 -12.92
CA LEU A 118 -9.84 7.87 -13.45
C LEU A 118 -10.17 6.54 -14.12
N TYR A 119 -9.40 6.14 -15.12
CA TYR A 119 -9.57 4.91 -15.87
C TYR A 119 -8.39 3.98 -15.58
N PRO A 120 -8.62 2.87 -14.85
CA PRO A 120 -7.59 1.90 -14.56
C PRO A 120 -7.11 1.14 -15.79
N ALA A 121 -5.81 0.85 -15.82
CA ALA A 121 -5.18 -0.08 -16.73
C ALA A 121 -4.27 -1.02 -15.93
N VAL A 122 -4.36 -2.33 -16.15
CA VAL A 122 -3.55 -3.35 -15.47
C VAL A 122 -2.67 -4.05 -16.48
N THR A 123 -1.36 -3.94 -16.30
CA THR A 123 -0.35 -4.51 -17.20
C THR A 123 0.32 -5.70 -16.53
N GLY A 124 0.24 -6.86 -17.19
CA GLY A 124 1.02 -8.05 -16.85
C GLY A 124 2.21 -8.23 -17.80
N SER A 125 2.72 -9.45 -17.91
CA SER A 125 3.86 -9.74 -18.79
C SER A 125 3.51 -9.73 -20.29
N GLY A 126 2.28 -10.08 -20.65
CA GLY A 126 1.86 -10.26 -22.05
C GLY A 126 0.87 -9.23 -22.56
N ALA A 127 0.11 -8.57 -21.68
CA ALA A 127 -0.91 -7.61 -22.08
C ALA A 127 -1.23 -6.55 -21.03
N THR A 128 -1.82 -5.45 -21.52
CA THR A 128 -2.54 -4.48 -20.69
C THR A 128 -4.05 -4.67 -20.88
N LYS A 129 -4.77 -4.72 -19.76
CA LYS A 129 -6.23 -4.67 -19.72
C LYS A 129 -6.67 -3.28 -19.28
N TYR A 130 -7.62 -2.72 -20.02
CA TYR A 130 -8.17 -1.40 -19.75
C TYR A 130 -9.57 -1.53 -19.19
N MET A 131 -9.88 -0.71 -18.19
CA MET A 131 -11.24 -0.54 -17.69
C MET A 131 -11.88 0.64 -18.44
N PRO A 132 -12.98 0.41 -19.17
CA PRO A 132 -13.60 1.46 -20.00
C PRO A 132 -14.41 2.47 -19.18
N MET A 133 -14.70 2.17 -17.91
CA MET A 133 -15.45 3.04 -17.01
C MET A 133 -14.53 3.76 -16.02
N ALA A 134 -14.84 5.04 -15.77
CA ALA A 134 -14.14 5.82 -14.77
C ALA A 134 -14.49 5.37 -13.35
N ILE A 135 -13.50 5.41 -12.45
CA ILE A 135 -13.64 5.21 -11.01
C ILE A 135 -13.52 6.55 -10.29
N SER A 136 -14.26 6.70 -9.19
CA SER A 136 -14.20 7.85 -8.27
C SER A 136 -13.54 7.51 -6.93
N ASN A 137 -13.16 6.25 -6.73
CA ASN A 137 -12.42 5.77 -5.56
C ASN A 137 -11.59 4.53 -5.94
N GLY A 138 -10.58 4.18 -5.12
CA GLY A 138 -9.67 3.08 -5.41
C GLY A 138 -9.98 1.74 -4.74
N GLN A 139 -11.21 1.49 -4.27
CA GLN A 139 -11.60 0.22 -3.63
C GLN A 139 -11.90 -0.86 -4.68
N CYS A 140 -10.90 -1.33 -5.42
CA CYS A 140 -11.14 -2.13 -6.63
C CYS A 140 -11.88 -3.46 -6.33
N ASN A 141 -11.55 -4.13 -5.23
CA ASN A 141 -12.23 -5.36 -4.79
C ASN A 141 -13.60 -5.14 -4.13
N SER A 142 -14.11 -3.90 -4.04
CA SER A 142 -15.51 -3.67 -3.68
C SER A 142 -16.47 -4.06 -4.81
N CYS A 143 -16.01 -4.03 -6.07
CA CYS A 143 -16.77 -4.46 -7.25
C CYS A 143 -16.21 -5.77 -7.84
N HIS A 144 -14.90 -5.84 -8.04
CA HIS A 144 -14.25 -6.96 -8.73
C HIS A 144 -14.18 -8.20 -7.83
N GLY A 145 -14.84 -9.27 -8.26
CA GLY A 145 -15.07 -10.49 -7.50
C GLY A 145 -16.35 -10.48 -6.65
N VAL A 146 -17.19 -9.45 -6.78
CA VAL A 146 -18.48 -9.30 -6.09
C VAL A 146 -19.62 -9.14 -7.09
N SER A 147 -19.63 -8.04 -7.83
CA SER A 147 -20.65 -7.68 -8.84
C SER A 147 -20.07 -7.50 -10.24
N SER A 148 -18.75 -7.59 -10.37
CA SER A 148 -18.00 -7.59 -11.62
C SER A 148 -16.97 -8.70 -11.58
N ASP A 149 -16.49 -9.13 -12.76
CA ASP A 149 -15.45 -10.15 -12.86
C ASP A 149 -14.18 -9.74 -12.08
N LYS A 150 -13.36 -10.71 -11.69
CA LYS A 150 -12.07 -10.42 -11.05
C LYS A 150 -11.20 -9.58 -12.00
N ILE A 151 -10.34 -8.73 -11.45
CA ILE A 151 -9.31 -8.05 -12.23
C ILE A 151 -8.33 -9.11 -12.71
N TRP A 152 -7.97 -9.12 -13.99
CA TRP A 152 -7.06 -10.11 -14.53
C TRP A 152 -6.19 -9.60 -15.66
N THR A 153 -5.11 -10.31 -15.95
CA THR A 153 -4.26 -10.11 -17.13
C THR A 153 -3.63 -11.41 -17.62
N ASN A 154 -2.93 -11.35 -18.76
CA ASN A 154 -2.18 -12.45 -19.40
C ASN A 154 -0.67 -12.21 -19.28
#